data_AF-A0A3A9GUT8-F1
#
_entry.id   AF-A0A3A9GUT8-F1
#
_cell.length_a   1.000
_cell.length_b   1.000
_cell.length_c   1.000
_cell.angle_alpha   90.00
_cell.angle_beta   90.00
_cell.angle_gamma   90.00
#
_symmetry.space_group_name_H-M   'P 1'
#
loop_
_entity.id
_entity.type
_entity.pdbx_description
1 polymer ?
#
loop_
_entity_poly.entity_id
_entity_poly.type
_entity_poly.pdbx_seq_one_letter_code
_entity_poly.pdbx_strand_id
1 'polypeptide(L)'
;MKVWKLVSGILSIVLFFVVMLQSCAAGLLNTMEANGESGGTAGVIVGLMMLSGGIVSIAARKGSKGGNIALIVLFGIATLVGFALAGNYVDLNIWAGWCAINVVFAIISLIKGNKKEVETEN
;
A
#
# COMPACT_ATOMS: atom_id res chain seq x y z
N MET A 1 10.35 10.30 -10.76
CA MET A 1 10.28 9.00 -11.44
C MET A 1 8.83 8.76 -11.86
N LYS A 2 8.43 9.22 -13.05
CA LYS A 2 7.01 9.21 -13.47
C LYS A 2 6.47 7.78 -13.69
N VAL A 3 7.31 6.90 -14.23
CA VAL A 3 6.95 5.51 -14.59
C VAL A 3 6.66 4.66 -13.35
N TRP A 4 7.52 4.70 -12.33
CA TRP A 4 7.33 3.88 -11.12
C TRP A 4 5.99 4.17 -10.43
N LYS A 5 5.63 5.44 -10.22
CA LYS A 5 4.35 5.81 -9.60
C LYS A 5 3.14 5.30 -10.39
N LEU A 6 3.23 5.35 -11.71
CA LEU A 6 2.16 4.90 -12.60
C LEU A 6 2.03 3.37 -12.55
N VAL A 7 3.14 2.64 -12.64
CA VAL A 7 3.17 1.18 -12.56
C VAL A 7 2.71 0.70 -11.18
N SER A 8 3.24 1.30 -10.11
CA SER A 8 2.90 0.90 -8.74
C SER A 8 1.44 1.22 -8.39
N GLY A 9 0.90 2.32 -8.92
CA GLY A 9 -0.49 2.69 -8.75
C GLY A 9 -1.45 1.71 -9.42
N ILE A 10 -1.20 1.38 -10.69
CA ILE A 10 -2.01 0.41 -11.44
C ILE A 10 -1.94 -0.97 -10.78
N LEU A 11 -0.74 -1.43 -10.40
CA LEU A 11 -0.57 -2.71 -9.69
C LEU A 11 -1.37 -2.72 -8.39
N SER A 12 -1.29 -1.66 -7.57
CA SER A 12 -1.99 -1.62 -6.28
C SER A 12 -3.52 -1.65 -6.45
N ILE A 13 -4.06 -1.05 -7.52
CA ILE A 13 -5.49 -1.14 -7.86
C ILE A 13 -5.88 -2.55 -8.29
N VAL A 14 -5.07 -3.22 -9.11
CA VAL A 14 -5.35 -4.61 -9.53
C VAL A 14 -5.26 -5.57 -8.34
N LEU A 15 -4.22 -5.44 -7.51
CA LEU A 15 -4.00 -6.27 -6.33
C LEU A 15 -5.11 -6.08 -5.29
N PHE A 16 -5.69 -4.88 -5.18
CA PHE A 16 -6.84 -4.64 -4.30
C PHE A 16 -8.00 -5.61 -4.58
N PHE A 17 -8.33 -5.89 -5.85
CA PHE A 17 -9.40 -6.83 -6.17
C PHE A 17 -9.08 -8.25 -5.69
N VAL A 18 -7.81 -8.66 -5.77
CA VAL A 18 -7.36 -9.97 -5.27
C VAL A 18 -7.43 -10.02 -3.74
N VAL A 19 -6.93 -9.00 -3.07
CA VAL A 19 -6.95 -8.87 -1.60
C VAL A 19 -8.39 -8.90 -1.07
N MET A 20 -9.31 -8.20 -1.71
CA MET A 20 -10.72 -8.18 -1.29
C MET A 20 -11.37 -9.55 -1.40
N LEU A 21 -11.13 -10.29 -2.50
CA LEU A 21 -11.66 -11.64 -2.66
C LEU A 21 -11.08 -12.61 -1.62
N GLN A 22 -9.77 -12.56 -1.38
CA GLN A 22 -9.11 -13.36 -0.34
C GLN A 22 -9.62 -13.01 1.06
N SER A 23 -9.82 -11.72 1.33
CA SER A 23 -10.30 -11.23 2.63
C SER A 23 -11.74 -11.65 2.90
N CYS A 24 -12.60 -11.65 1.88
CA CYS A 24 -13.96 -12.20 1.99
C CYS A 24 -13.96 -13.71 2.24
N ALA A 25 -13.08 -14.45 1.56
CA ALA A 25 -12.93 -15.89 1.78
C ALA A 25 -12.41 -16.18 3.20
N ALA A 26 -11.37 -15.47 3.65
CA ALA A 26 -10.84 -15.57 5.01
C ALA A 26 -11.90 -15.17 6.05
N GLY A 27 -12.69 -14.12 5.83
CA GLY A 27 -13.76 -13.71 6.74
C GLY A 27 -14.87 -14.75 6.86
N LEU A 28 -15.25 -15.39 5.76
CA LEU A 28 -16.22 -16.49 5.77
C LEU A 28 -15.68 -17.71 6.52
N LEU A 29 -14.45 -18.14 6.20
CA LEU A 29 -13.79 -19.27 6.87
C LEU A 29 -13.64 -19.03 8.38
N ASN A 30 -13.23 -17.84 8.79
CA ASN A 30 -13.15 -17.45 10.21
C ASN A 30 -14.48 -17.57 10.94
N THR A 31 -15.57 -17.19 10.28
CA THR A 31 -16.93 -17.28 10.85
C THR A 31 -17.38 -18.73 10.96
N MET A 32 -17.01 -19.58 10.00
CA MET A 32 -17.35 -21.01 9.98
C MET A 32 -16.55 -21.82 11.01
N GLU A 33 -15.28 -21.50 11.20
CA GLU A 33 -14.40 -22.20 12.14
C GLU A 33 -14.48 -21.65 13.58
N ALA A 34 -15.19 -20.53 13.79
CA ALA A 34 -15.29 -19.84 15.08
C ALA A 34 -13.94 -19.55 15.77
N ASN A 35 -12.87 -19.41 14.97
CA ASN A 35 -11.49 -19.27 15.45
C ASN A 35 -11.17 -17.86 15.98
N GLY A 36 -12.09 -16.89 15.86
CA GLY A 36 -11.93 -15.54 16.40
C GLY A 36 -10.80 -14.71 15.76
N GLU A 37 -10.19 -15.20 14.69
CA GLU A 37 -9.13 -14.49 13.97
C GLU A 37 -9.71 -13.36 13.11
N SER A 38 -9.01 -12.22 13.10
CA SER A 38 -9.47 -10.98 12.44
C SER A 38 -8.86 -10.75 11.05
N GLY A 39 -8.23 -11.77 10.47
CA GLY A 39 -7.49 -11.67 9.20
C GLY A 39 -8.33 -11.17 8.03
N GLY A 40 -9.60 -11.57 7.95
CA GLY A 40 -10.53 -11.09 6.93
C GLY A 40 -10.77 -9.57 7.00
N THR A 41 -10.98 -9.02 8.20
CA THR A 41 -11.19 -7.57 8.38
C THR A 41 -9.90 -6.79 8.13
N ALA A 42 -8.77 -7.33 8.56
CA ALA A 42 -7.46 -6.71 8.34
C ALA A 42 -7.12 -6.62 6.85
N GLY A 43 -7.38 -7.67 6.08
CA GLY A 43 -7.17 -7.66 4.63
C GLY A 43 -8.07 -6.66 3.89
N VAL A 44 -9.32 -6.46 4.33
CA VAL A 44 -10.18 -5.40 3.79
C VAL A 44 -9.58 -4.00 4.04
N ILE A 45 -9.07 -3.75 5.25
CA ILE A 45 -8.44 -2.45 5.59
C ILE A 45 -7.18 -2.22 4.74
N VAL A 46 -6.31 -3.22 4.64
CA VAL A 46 -5.10 -3.16 3.79
C VAL A 46 -5.48 -2.93 2.34
N GLY A 47 -6.50 -3.62 1.84
CA GLY A 47 -7.03 -3.44 0.49
C GLY A 47 -7.49 -2.01 0.21
N LEU A 48 -8.30 -1.41 1.10
CA LEU A 48 -8.77 -0.04 0.94
C LEU A 48 -7.62 0.98 0.95
N MET A 49 -6.61 0.75 1.78
CA MET A 49 -5.38 1.56 1.79
C MET A 49 -4.58 1.39 0.50
N MET A 50 -4.47 0.18 -0.05
CA MET A 50 -3.82 -0.09 -1.33
C MET A 50 -4.54 0.60 -2.50
N LEU A 51 -5.88 0.57 -2.53
CA LEU A 51 -6.68 1.28 -3.52
C LEU A 51 -6.45 2.79 -3.43
N SER A 52 -6.55 3.35 -2.22
CA SER A 52 -6.34 4.78 -1.98
C SER A 52 -4.93 5.22 -2.34
N GLY A 53 -3.92 4.47 -1.90
CA GLY A 53 -2.51 4.68 -2.24
C GLY A 53 -2.25 4.55 -3.74
N GLY A 54 -2.91 3.61 -4.42
CA GLY A 54 -2.81 3.41 -5.86
C GLY A 54 -3.33 4.61 -6.65
N ILE A 55 -4.53 5.11 -6.31
CA ILE A 55 -5.13 6.30 -6.93
C ILE A 55 -4.24 7.52 -6.69
N VAL A 56 -3.79 7.72 -5.44
CA VAL A 56 -2.89 8.84 -5.08
C VAL A 56 -1.57 8.75 -5.84
N SER A 57 -1.04 7.55 -6.08
CA SER A 57 0.21 7.34 -6.83
C SER A 57 0.06 7.82 -8.28
N ILE A 58 -1.07 7.50 -8.90
CA ILE A 58 -1.40 7.94 -10.26
C ILE A 58 -1.65 9.46 -10.30
N ALA A 59 -2.41 10.01 -9.34
CA ALA A 59 -2.69 11.44 -9.27
C ALA A 59 -1.41 12.27 -9.05
N ALA A 60 -0.52 11.80 -8.17
CA ALA A 60 0.75 12.43 -7.84
C ALA A 60 1.90 12.09 -8.82
N ARG A 61 1.61 11.47 -9.98
CA ARG A 61 2.61 11.01 -10.95
C ARG A 61 3.55 12.09 -11.45
N LYS A 62 3.08 13.35 -11.51
CA LYS A 62 3.88 14.49 -12.00
C LYS A 62 4.94 14.98 -11.00
N GLY A 63 4.95 14.47 -9.76
CA GLY A 63 6.05 14.67 -8.81
C GLY A 63 5.86 15.83 -7.83
N SER A 64 4.78 15.79 -7.04
CA SER A 64 4.60 16.70 -5.90
C SER A 64 5.23 16.13 -4.61
N LYS A 65 5.87 16.98 -3.80
CA LYS A 65 6.34 16.61 -2.44
C LYS A 65 5.21 16.07 -1.58
N GLY A 66 4.09 16.78 -1.53
CA GLY A 66 2.90 16.36 -0.76
C GLY A 66 2.34 15.02 -1.23
N GLY A 67 2.40 14.76 -2.54
CA GLY A 67 2.02 13.46 -3.10
C GLY A 67 2.93 12.31 -2.66
N ASN A 68 4.24 12.54 -2.55
CA ASN A 68 5.15 11.52 -2.01
C ASN A 68 4.88 11.25 -0.52
N ILE A 69 4.62 12.30 0.27
CA ILE A 69 4.32 12.17 1.70
C ILE A 69 3.02 11.39 1.89
N ALA A 70 1.97 11.70 1.12
CA ALA A 70 0.71 10.96 1.17
C ALA A 70 0.90 9.47 0.86
N LEU A 71 1.75 9.12 -0.13
CA LEU A 71 2.07 7.73 -0.44
C LEU A 71 2.80 7.02 0.71
N ILE A 72 3.75 7.70 1.35
CA ILE A 72 4.46 7.17 2.52
C ILE A 72 3.48 6.87 3.65
N VAL A 73 2.55 7.79 3.92
CA VAL A 73 1.57 7.62 5.00
C VAL A 73 0.56 6.50 4.68
N LEU A 74 -0.03 6.51 3.49
CA LEU A 74 -1.04 5.53 3.10
C LEU A 74 -0.47 4.11 3.05
N PHE A 75 0.62 3.91 2.32
CA PHE A 75 1.25 2.59 2.25
C PHE A 75 1.97 2.22 3.56
N GLY A 76 2.44 3.19 4.34
CA GLY A 76 3.06 2.95 5.65
C GLY A 76 2.07 2.40 6.65
N ILE A 77 0.88 3.02 6.76
CA ILE A 77 -0.20 2.50 7.60
C ILE A 77 -0.66 1.13 7.10
N ALA A 78 -0.83 0.96 5.77
CA ALA A 78 -1.18 -0.34 5.19
C ALA A 78 -0.18 -1.45 5.56
N THR A 79 1.12 -1.13 5.53
CA THR A 79 2.20 -2.05 5.90
C THR A 79 2.12 -2.41 7.38
N LEU A 80 1.96 -1.42 8.26
CA LEU A 80 1.87 -1.64 9.70
C LEU A 80 0.65 -2.47 10.07
N VAL A 81 -0.52 -2.12 9.53
CA VAL A 81 -1.77 -2.87 9.72
C VAL A 81 -1.63 -4.28 9.18
N GLY A 82 -1.10 -4.42 7.97
CA GLY A 82 -0.93 -5.73 7.32
C GLY A 82 -0.02 -6.66 8.12
N PHE A 83 1.13 -6.20 8.61
CA PHE A 83 2.01 -7.03 9.43
C PHE A 83 1.50 -7.25 10.86
N ALA A 84 0.89 -6.24 11.48
CA ALA A 84 0.40 -6.35 12.86
C ALA A 84 -0.81 -7.28 12.98
N LEU A 85 -1.65 -7.34 11.95
CA LEU A 85 -2.87 -8.15 11.93
C LEU A 85 -2.77 -9.39 11.02
N ALA A 86 -1.58 -9.69 10.48
CA ALA A 86 -1.39 -10.85 9.61
C ALA A 86 -1.67 -12.17 10.33
N GLY A 87 -1.34 -12.32 11.62
CA GLY A 87 -1.50 -13.59 12.32
C GLY A 87 -0.87 -14.75 11.54
N ASN A 88 -1.67 -15.76 11.19
CA ASN A 88 -1.26 -16.90 10.35
C ASN A 88 -1.52 -16.72 8.84
N TYR A 89 -2.09 -15.59 8.41
CA TYR A 89 -2.44 -15.30 7.02
C TYR A 89 -1.20 -14.89 6.23
N VAL A 90 -0.60 -15.85 5.54
CA VAL A 90 0.60 -15.66 4.70
C VAL A 90 0.33 -14.66 3.57
N ASP A 91 -0.88 -14.66 3.03
CA ASP A 91 -1.34 -13.69 2.03
C ASP A 91 -1.25 -12.26 2.55
N LEU A 92 -1.69 -11.99 3.78
CA LEU A 92 -1.64 -10.65 4.35
C LEU A 92 -0.21 -10.12 4.55
N ASN A 93 0.73 -11.01 4.91
CA ASN A 93 2.15 -10.68 4.97
C ASN A 93 2.73 -10.30 3.60
N ILE A 94 2.32 -10.98 2.52
CA ILE A 94 2.75 -10.66 1.15
C ILE A 94 2.23 -9.28 0.74
N TRP A 95 0.96 -8.98 1.05
CA TRP A 95 0.35 -7.68 0.76
C TRP A 95 1.00 -6.53 1.55
N ALA A 96 1.30 -6.77 2.83
CA ALA A 96 2.06 -5.83 3.66
C ALA A 96 3.47 -5.59 3.10
N GLY A 97 4.15 -6.64 2.62
CA GLY A 97 5.44 -6.55 1.95
C GLY A 97 5.39 -5.69 0.68
N TRP A 98 4.35 -5.84 -0.14
CA TRP A 98 4.14 -4.97 -1.31
C TRP A 98 3.96 -3.50 -0.91
N CYS A 99 3.18 -3.23 0.14
CA CYS A 99 3.01 -1.87 0.67
C CYS A 99 4.36 -1.31 1.16
N ALA A 100 5.18 -2.11 1.84
CA ALA A 100 6.49 -1.70 2.33
C ALA A 100 7.43 -1.27 1.20
N ILE A 101 7.45 -2.04 0.11
CA ILE A 101 8.23 -1.70 -1.10
C ILE A 101 7.78 -0.34 -1.65
N ASN A 102 6.47 -0.09 -1.71
CA ASN A 102 5.93 1.20 -2.17
C ASN A 102 6.35 2.38 -1.28
N VAL A 103 6.42 2.18 0.04
CA VAL A 103 6.92 3.19 0.99
C VAL A 103 8.39 3.51 0.70
N VAL A 104 9.24 2.50 0.55
CA VAL A 104 10.68 2.69 0.28
C VAL A 104 10.88 3.50 -1.01
N PHE A 105 10.19 3.14 -2.09
CA PHE A 105 10.28 3.90 -3.33
C PHE A 105 9.73 5.33 -3.20
N ALA A 106 8.67 5.54 -2.40
CA ALA A 106 8.14 6.88 -2.14
C ALA A 106 9.16 7.76 -1.39
N ILE A 107 9.87 7.20 -0.40
CA ILE A 107 10.97 7.87 0.32
C ILE A 107 12.11 8.22 -0.65
N ILE A 108 12.56 7.27 -1.48
CA ILE A 108 13.61 7.52 -2.49
C ILE A 108 13.16 8.63 -3.45
N SER A 109 11.89 8.62 -3.87
CA SER A 109 11.35 9.65 -4.75
C SER A 109 11.25 11.02 -4.08
N LEU A 110 11.08 11.09 -2.75
CA LEU A 110 11.08 12.34 -1.99
C LEU A 110 12.50 12.90 -1.86
N ILE A 111 13.47 12.07 -1.46
CA ILE A 111 14.88 12.47 -1.31
C ILE A 111 15.45 12.96 -2.65
N LYS A 112 15.18 12.23 -3.74
CA LYS A 112 15.65 12.59 -5.08
C LYS A 112 14.92 13.81 -5.67
N GLY A 113 13.71 14.11 -5.17
CA GLY A 113 12.99 15.34 -5.49
C GLY A 113 13.65 16.56 -4.84
N ASN A 114 13.99 16.48 -3.56
CA ASN A 114 14.65 17.58 -2.82
C ASN A 114 16.01 17.95 -3.41
N LYS A 115 16.83 16.98 -3.86
CA LYS A 115 18.13 17.29 -4.49
C LYS A 115 18.01 18.17 -5.74
N LYS A 116 16.98 17.97 -6.55
CA LYS A 116 16.78 18.75 -7.78
C LYS A 116 16.41 20.20 -7.49
N GLU A 117 15.60 20.46 -6.48
CA GLU A 117 15.26 21.84 -6.10
C GLU A 117 16.49 22.61 -5.64
N VAL A 118 17.34 21.99 -4.80
CA VAL A 118 18.58 22.63 -4.28
C VAL A 118 19.59 22.95 -5.41
N GLU A 119 19.70 22.11 -6.43
CA GLU A 119 20.56 22.40 -7.60
C GLU A 119 20.02 23.54 -8.49
N THR A 120 18.74 23.89 -8.39
CA THR A 120 18.16 25.01 -9.19
C THR A 120 18.22 26.35 -8.48
N GLU A 121 18.51 26.36 -7.17
CA GLU A 121 18.62 27.58 -6.35
C GLU A 121 20.07 28.09 -6.20
N ASN A 122 21.06 27.36 -6.73
CA ASN A 122 22.48 27.75 -6.77
C ASN A 122 22.93 28.09 -8.20
#